data_AF-U7D4V1-F1
#
_entry.id   AF-U7D4V1-F1
#
_cell.length_a   1.000
_cell.length_b   1.000
_cell.length_c   1.000
_cell.angle_alpha   90.00
_cell.angle_beta   90.00
_cell.angle_gamma   90.00
#
_symmetry.space_group_name_H-M   'P 1'
#
loop_
_entity.id
_entity.type
_entity.pdbx_description
1 polymer ?
#
loop_
_entity_poly.entity_id
_entity_poly.type
_entity_poly.pdbx_seq_one_letter_code
_entity_poly.pdbx_strand_id
1 'polypeptide(L)'
;MGFLIVNRDLCESLERFKRLSSSAVTLDDIEHALALFYPAFSRYQEEALGASKSTCYKGCFSCCYHWVEDVYSFEGLLIASKLLTEFPDKVEAIYRRCCDHEVILQEVWQGVVRTGRASDEAEETAVLLGFHKEYLPCPLLTPERTCLVYEWRPITCRSYLSRSASSYTSHATACEATLVPPPDLFESSFDLLHEQYDTEGITGLRALLARLLSPTRSPGISGLSLR
;
A
#
# COMPACT_ATOMS: atom_id res chain seq x y z
N MET A 1 -0.40 11.15 -28.02
CA MET A 1 -0.63 10.82 -26.60
C MET A 1 -2.10 10.54 -26.44
N GLY A 2 -2.48 9.25 -26.38
CA GLY A 2 -3.87 8.87 -26.20
C GLY A 2 -4.31 9.24 -24.80
N PHE A 3 -5.35 10.04 -24.66
CA PHE A 3 -6.06 10.17 -23.39
C PHE A 3 -6.55 8.77 -23.04
N LEU A 4 -6.00 8.16 -21.99
CA LEU A 4 -6.63 7.00 -21.37
C LEU A 4 -8.06 7.41 -21.01
N ILE A 5 -9.03 6.63 -21.47
CA ILE A 5 -10.43 6.95 -21.27
C ILE A 5 -10.71 6.81 -19.78
N VAL A 6 -10.85 7.94 -19.09
CA VAL A 6 -11.41 7.94 -17.75
C VAL A 6 -12.87 7.51 -17.91
N ASN A 7 -13.17 6.27 -17.52
CA ASN A 7 -14.52 5.76 -17.62
C ASN A 7 -15.46 6.48 -16.64
N ARG A 8 -16.76 6.36 -16.88
CA ARG A 8 -17.80 7.00 -16.05
C ARG A 8 -17.65 6.67 -14.57
N ASP A 9 -17.31 5.43 -14.24
CA ASP A 9 -17.22 4.96 -12.86
C ASP A 9 -16.02 5.59 -12.12
N LEU A 10 -14.91 5.85 -12.82
CA LEU A 10 -13.78 6.61 -12.27
C LEU A 10 -14.16 8.07 -12.03
N CYS A 11 -14.91 8.70 -12.94
CA CYS A 11 -15.42 10.06 -12.71
C CYS A 11 -16.35 10.10 -11.48
N GLU A 12 -17.26 9.13 -11.34
CA GLU A 12 -18.14 9.03 -10.16
C GLU A 12 -17.34 8.82 -8.87
N SER A 13 -16.28 7.99 -8.91
CA SER A 13 -15.36 7.78 -7.79
C SER A 13 -14.59 9.05 -7.42
N LEU A 14 -14.07 9.79 -8.41
CA LEU A 14 -13.40 11.07 -8.20
C LEU A 14 -14.31 12.06 -7.47
N GLU A 15 -15.54 12.23 -7.94
CA GLU A 15 -16.49 13.16 -7.33
C GLU A 15 -16.82 12.75 -5.88
N ARG A 16 -16.77 11.45 -5.56
CA ARG A 16 -16.89 10.99 -4.18
C ARG A 16 -15.68 11.42 -3.35
N PHE A 17 -14.45 11.20 -3.81
CA PHE A 17 -13.25 11.61 -3.07
C PHE A 17 -13.17 13.13 -2.86
N LYS A 18 -13.55 13.94 -3.86
CA LYS A 18 -13.64 15.41 -3.71
C LYS A 18 -14.60 15.85 -2.60
N ARG A 19 -15.73 15.15 -2.45
CA ARG A 19 -16.69 15.43 -1.37
C ARG A 19 -16.10 15.05 -0.02
N LEU A 20 -15.42 13.90 0.05
CA LEU A 20 -14.80 13.43 1.28
C LEU A 20 -13.69 14.38 1.74
N SER A 21 -12.81 14.82 0.83
CA SER A 21 -11.72 15.74 1.15
C SER A 21 -12.17 17.14 1.58
N SER A 22 -13.45 17.47 1.41
CA SER A 22 -14.02 18.78 1.76
C SER A 22 -14.84 18.78 3.07
N SER A 23 -14.93 17.66 3.78
CA SER A 23 -15.78 17.52 4.97
C SER A 23 -15.15 16.62 6.04
N ALA A 24 -15.72 16.62 7.25
CA ALA A 24 -15.35 15.63 8.26
C ALA A 24 -15.89 14.26 7.82
N VAL A 25 -15.01 13.26 7.76
CA VAL A 25 -15.33 11.93 7.23
C VAL A 25 -14.95 10.82 8.18
N THR A 26 -15.66 9.70 8.08
CA THR A 26 -15.39 8.49 8.87
C THR A 26 -14.55 7.49 8.07
N LEU A 27 -13.96 6.50 8.75
CA LEU A 27 -13.30 5.39 8.04
C LEU A 27 -14.28 4.57 7.20
N ASP A 28 -15.55 4.50 7.61
CA ASP A 28 -16.60 3.85 6.83
C ASP A 28 -16.84 4.62 5.53
N ASP A 29 -16.90 5.95 5.56
CA ASP A 29 -17.03 6.76 4.35
C ASP A 29 -15.88 6.53 3.35
N ILE A 30 -14.66 6.41 3.88
CA ILE A 30 -13.46 6.09 3.10
C ILE A 30 -13.57 4.68 2.51
N GLU A 31 -13.94 3.68 3.31
CA GLU A 31 -14.11 2.31 2.85
C GLU A 31 -15.13 2.23 1.70
N HIS A 32 -16.27 2.91 1.84
CA HIS A 32 -17.29 2.97 0.80
C HIS A 32 -16.77 3.63 -0.49
N ALA A 33 -15.97 4.70 -0.38
CA ALA A 33 -15.37 5.33 -1.55
C ALA A 33 -14.34 4.42 -2.24
N LEU A 34 -13.49 3.75 -1.46
CA LEU A 34 -12.50 2.80 -1.98
C LEU A 34 -13.17 1.59 -2.62
N ALA A 35 -14.27 1.09 -2.06
CA ALA A 35 -15.05 -0.02 -2.62
C ALA A 35 -15.64 0.29 -4.01
N LEU A 36 -15.97 1.56 -4.28
CA LEU A 36 -16.39 2.02 -5.61
C LEU A 36 -15.19 2.24 -6.55
N PHE A 37 -14.13 2.83 -6.01
CA PHE A 37 -12.93 3.17 -6.76
C PHE A 37 -12.16 1.94 -7.24
N TYR A 38 -11.95 0.93 -6.41
CA TYR A 38 -11.09 -0.20 -6.76
C TYR A 38 -11.55 -1.00 -7.99
N PRO A 39 -12.84 -1.32 -8.18
CA PRO A 39 -13.31 -1.94 -9.41
C PRO A 39 -13.15 -1.02 -10.63
N ALA A 40 -13.42 0.28 -10.49
CA ALA A 40 -13.27 1.26 -11.56
C ALA A 40 -11.80 1.42 -11.98
N PHE A 41 -10.90 1.46 -11.00
CA PHE A 41 -9.46 1.51 -11.21
C PHE A 41 -8.94 0.23 -11.86
N SER A 42 -9.42 -0.94 -11.44
CA SER A 42 -9.03 -2.22 -12.07
C SER A 42 -9.39 -2.25 -13.56
N ARG A 43 -10.58 -1.75 -13.95
CA ARG A 43 -10.97 -1.61 -15.38
C ARG A 43 -10.05 -0.65 -16.14
N TYR A 44 -9.75 0.50 -15.55
CA TYR A 44 -8.79 1.44 -16.13
C TYR A 44 -7.41 0.81 -16.33
N GLN A 45 -6.93 0.02 -15.37
CA GLN A 45 -5.65 -0.68 -15.49
C GLN A 45 -5.68 -1.72 -16.62
N GLU A 46 -6.77 -2.48 -16.77
CA GLU A 46 -6.94 -3.42 -17.88
C GLU A 46 -6.91 -2.72 -19.24
N GLU A 47 -7.58 -1.57 -19.37
CA GLU A 47 -7.56 -0.74 -20.57
C GLU A 47 -6.16 -0.17 -20.84
N ALA A 48 -5.47 0.32 -19.80
CA ALA A 48 -4.12 0.87 -19.91
C ALA A 48 -3.07 -0.17 -20.31
N LEU A 49 -3.21 -1.40 -19.82
CA LEU A 49 -2.35 -2.51 -20.18
C LEU A 49 -2.63 -3.05 -21.59
N GLY A 50 -3.84 -2.88 -22.12
CA GLY A 50 -4.23 -3.38 -23.43
C GLY A 50 -4.01 -4.90 -23.57
N ALA A 51 -3.20 -5.32 -24.54
CA ALA A 51 -2.88 -6.74 -24.76
C ALA A 51 -2.01 -7.36 -23.65
N SER A 52 -1.36 -6.53 -22.85
CA SER A 52 -0.33 -6.88 -21.88
C SER A 52 -0.94 -7.20 -20.50
N LYS A 53 -1.81 -8.21 -20.42
CA LYS A 53 -2.61 -8.53 -19.22
C LYS A 53 -1.78 -8.77 -17.96
N SER A 54 -2.32 -8.34 -16.83
CA SER A 54 -1.78 -8.70 -15.52
C SER A 54 -2.16 -10.13 -15.13
N THR A 55 -1.42 -10.71 -14.19
CA THR A 55 -1.66 -12.01 -13.55
C THR A 55 -2.05 -11.86 -12.09
N CYS A 56 -2.45 -10.65 -11.68
CA CYS A 56 -2.88 -10.36 -10.31
C CYS A 56 -4.27 -10.94 -10.05
N TYR A 57 -4.40 -11.66 -8.94
CA TYR A 57 -5.66 -12.15 -8.39
C TYR A 57 -5.50 -12.35 -6.89
N LYS A 58 -6.60 -12.61 -6.17
CA LYS A 58 -6.55 -12.95 -4.75
C LYS A 58 -5.77 -14.25 -4.55
N GLY A 59 -4.58 -14.17 -3.96
CA GLY A 59 -3.64 -15.30 -3.85
C GLY A 59 -2.39 -15.17 -4.73
N CYS A 60 -2.32 -14.15 -5.61
CA CYS A 60 -1.05 -13.71 -6.17
C CYS A 60 -0.21 -13.03 -5.07
N PHE A 61 1.06 -13.42 -4.94
CA PHE A 61 1.98 -12.92 -3.91
C PHE A 61 3.30 -12.40 -4.48
N SER A 62 3.41 -12.26 -5.81
CA SER A 62 4.66 -11.91 -6.49
C SER A 62 5.25 -10.57 -6.01
N CYS A 63 4.40 -9.56 -5.78
CA CYS A 63 4.83 -8.25 -5.25
C CYS A 63 4.87 -8.18 -3.71
N CYS A 64 4.42 -9.23 -2.99
CA CYS A 64 4.36 -9.22 -1.53
C CYS A 64 5.73 -9.35 -0.84
N TYR A 65 6.82 -9.29 -1.59
CA TYR A 65 8.20 -9.24 -1.09
C TYR A 65 8.85 -7.88 -1.35
N HIS A 66 8.11 -6.93 -1.92
CA HIS A 66 8.59 -5.56 -2.10
C HIS A 66 8.45 -4.77 -0.80
N TRP A 67 9.29 -3.75 -0.69
CA TRP A 67 9.09 -2.67 0.26
C TRP A 67 7.97 -1.76 -0.25
N VAL A 68 7.00 -1.44 0.59
CA VAL A 68 5.78 -0.72 0.19
C VAL A 68 5.83 0.65 0.84
N GLU A 69 6.11 1.66 0.01
CA GLU A 69 6.11 3.08 0.35
C GLU A 69 4.88 3.79 -0.24
N ASP A 70 4.74 5.08 0.06
CA ASP A 70 3.67 5.93 -0.47
C ASP A 70 2.26 5.41 -0.16
N VAL A 71 2.08 4.82 1.02
CA VAL A 71 0.74 4.46 1.51
C VAL A 71 0.10 5.70 2.09
N TYR A 72 -1.11 6.03 1.62
CA TYR A 72 -1.84 7.14 2.19
C TYR A 72 -2.30 6.84 3.63
N SER A 73 -2.22 7.84 4.52
CA SER A 73 -2.54 7.71 5.94
C SER A 73 -3.95 7.14 6.19
N PHE A 74 -4.94 7.56 5.39
CA PHE A 74 -6.31 7.04 5.47
C PHE A 74 -6.40 5.54 5.12
N GLU A 75 -5.57 5.05 4.19
CA GLU A 75 -5.51 3.62 3.84
C GLU A 75 -4.86 2.83 4.98
N GLY A 76 -3.78 3.34 5.57
CA GLY A 76 -3.13 2.72 6.72
C GLY A 76 -4.05 2.60 7.92
N LEU A 77 -4.82 3.66 8.23
CA LEU A 77 -5.82 3.65 9.29
C LEU A 77 -6.94 2.65 9.01
N LEU A 78 -7.45 2.61 7.78
CA LEU A 78 -8.46 1.63 7.39
C LEU A 78 -7.94 0.20 7.55
N ILE A 79 -6.74 -0.09 7.03
CA ILE A 79 -6.09 -1.40 7.15
C ILE A 79 -5.92 -1.78 8.62
N ALA A 80 -5.39 -0.88 9.46
CA ALA A 80 -5.20 -1.13 10.88
C ALA A 80 -6.54 -1.41 11.59
N SER A 81 -7.59 -0.64 11.27
CA SER A 81 -8.94 -0.86 11.81
C SER A 81 -9.49 -2.24 11.43
N LYS A 82 -9.32 -2.66 10.16
CA LYS A 82 -9.71 -4.00 9.70
C LYS A 82 -8.90 -5.11 10.36
N LEU A 83 -7.61 -4.92 10.58
CA LEU A 83 -6.79 -5.89 11.31
C LEU A 83 -7.25 -6.06 12.76
N LEU A 84 -7.53 -4.96 13.45
CA LEU A 84 -8.00 -4.97 14.84
C LEU A 84 -9.37 -5.61 14.99
N THR A 85 -10.25 -5.45 13.99
CA THR A 85 -11.64 -5.92 14.05
C THR A 85 -11.81 -7.33 13.49
N GLU A 86 -11.19 -7.65 12.37
CA GLU A 86 -11.39 -8.92 11.66
C GLU A 86 -10.32 -9.97 11.97
N PHE A 87 -9.12 -9.54 12.42
CA PHE A 87 -7.98 -10.43 12.68
C PHE A 87 -7.27 -10.13 14.02
N PRO A 88 -8.00 -9.96 15.13
CA PRO A 88 -7.41 -9.53 16.41
C PRO A 88 -6.33 -10.50 16.92
N ASP A 89 -6.47 -11.79 16.64
CA ASP A 89 -5.51 -12.85 17.00
C ASP A 89 -4.18 -12.74 16.24
N LYS A 90 -4.16 -12.03 15.11
CA LYS A 90 -2.97 -11.88 14.25
C LYS A 90 -2.23 -10.56 14.48
N VAL A 91 -2.86 -9.58 15.12
CA VAL A 91 -2.34 -8.21 15.27
C VAL A 91 -0.94 -8.19 15.89
N GLU A 92 -0.73 -8.90 17.00
CA GLU A 92 0.57 -8.93 17.68
C GLU A 92 1.69 -9.49 16.78
N ALA A 93 1.39 -10.55 16.02
CA ALA A 93 2.37 -11.13 15.10
C ALA A 93 2.68 -10.20 13.92
N ILE A 94 1.67 -9.49 13.41
CA ILE A 94 1.85 -8.49 12.34
C ILE A 94 2.68 -7.31 12.85
N TYR A 95 2.35 -6.77 14.03
CA TYR A 95 3.10 -5.70 14.69
C TYR A 95 4.58 -6.05 14.84
N ARG A 96 4.88 -7.23 15.40
CA ARG A 96 6.27 -7.71 15.56
C ARG A 96 7.00 -7.80 14.22
N ARG A 97 6.38 -8.38 13.19
CA ARG A 97 6.98 -8.45 11.84
C ARG A 97 7.25 -7.05 11.27
N CYS A 98 6.35 -6.09 11.48
CA CYS A 98 6.61 -4.72 11.07
C CYS A 98 7.86 -4.16 11.76
N CYS A 99 7.95 -4.27 13.09
CA CYS A 99 9.12 -3.83 13.85
C CYS A 99 10.42 -4.51 13.41
N ASP A 100 10.40 -5.83 13.23
CA ASP A 100 11.57 -6.60 12.81
C ASP A 100 12.05 -6.15 11.42
N HIS A 101 11.12 -5.93 10.49
CA HIS A 101 11.46 -5.45 9.14
C HIS A 101 12.00 -4.01 9.12
N GLU A 102 11.50 -3.13 9.99
CA GLU A 102 12.03 -1.76 10.13
C GLU A 102 13.48 -1.75 10.63
N VAL A 103 13.83 -2.65 11.56
CA VAL A 103 15.22 -2.83 12.01
C VAL A 103 16.11 -3.24 10.84
N ILE A 104 15.67 -4.19 10.02
CA ILE A 104 16.42 -4.65 8.85
C ILE A 104 16.57 -3.53 7.82
N LEU A 105 15.52 -2.74 7.55
CA LEU A 105 15.61 -1.59 6.66
C LEU A 105 16.66 -0.58 7.15
N GLN A 106 16.69 -0.28 8.45
CA GLN A 106 17.68 0.61 9.05
C GLN A 106 19.11 0.07 8.89
N GLU A 107 19.32 -1.24 9.05
CA GLU A 107 20.62 -1.88 8.82
C GLU A 107 21.06 -1.78 7.36
N VAL A 108 20.14 -2.04 6.41
CA VAL A 108 20.39 -1.87 4.97
C VAL A 108 20.72 -0.42 4.65
N TRP A 109 19.96 0.53 5.18
CA TRP A 109 20.18 1.97 5.01
C TRP A 109 21.57 2.38 5.48
N GLN A 110 21.94 1.99 6.71
CA GLN A 110 23.28 2.26 7.24
C GLN A 110 24.37 1.62 6.39
N GLY A 111 24.13 0.43 5.84
CA GLY A 111 25.02 -0.24 4.90
C GLY A 111 25.23 0.60 3.63
N VAL A 112 24.15 1.07 3.00
CA VAL A 112 24.19 1.90 1.79
C VAL A 112 24.92 3.22 2.06
N VAL A 113 24.53 3.96 3.09
CA VAL A 113 25.15 5.26 3.45
C VAL A 113 26.66 5.11 3.70
N ARG A 114 27.09 4.05 4.40
CA ARG A 114 28.52 3.78 4.64
C ARG A 114 29.33 3.55 3.37
N THR A 115 28.70 3.11 2.28
CA THR A 115 29.41 2.90 1.01
C THR A 115 29.66 4.19 0.23
N GLY A 116 29.07 5.32 0.63
CA GLY A 116 29.39 6.66 0.12
C GLY A 116 29.15 6.86 -1.38
N ARG A 117 28.21 6.11 -1.97
CA ARG A 117 27.99 6.05 -3.41
C ARG A 117 26.54 6.33 -3.78
N ALA A 118 26.07 7.57 -3.66
CA ALA A 118 24.93 8.06 -4.45
C ALA A 118 24.50 9.49 -4.09
N SER A 119 23.71 10.10 -5.00
CA SER A 119 22.74 11.16 -4.69
C SER A 119 21.51 10.56 -3.99
N ASP A 120 20.71 11.37 -3.29
CA ASP A 120 19.54 10.93 -2.50
C ASP A 120 18.68 9.84 -3.20
N GLU A 121 18.34 10.02 -4.49
CA GLU A 121 17.52 9.06 -5.27
C GLU A 121 18.22 7.70 -5.55
N ALA A 122 19.53 7.72 -5.73
CA ALA A 122 20.30 6.50 -5.95
C ALA A 122 20.60 5.76 -4.64
N GLU A 123 20.58 6.46 -3.50
CA GLU A 123 20.63 5.84 -2.17
C GLU A 123 19.33 5.10 -1.88
N GLU A 124 18.18 5.73 -2.10
CA GLU A 124 16.87 5.11 -1.89
C GLU A 124 16.70 3.84 -2.75
N THR A 125 17.01 3.94 -4.05
CA THR A 125 16.98 2.77 -4.95
C THR A 125 17.89 1.64 -4.45
N ALA A 126 19.09 1.96 -3.97
CA ALA A 126 20.03 0.98 -3.45
C ALA A 126 19.51 0.33 -2.15
N VAL A 127 18.80 1.07 -1.30
CA VAL A 127 18.16 0.54 -0.10
C VAL A 127 17.02 -0.41 -0.45
N LEU A 128 16.12 -0.02 -1.37
CA LEU A 128 15.01 -0.86 -1.79
C LEU A 128 15.51 -2.16 -2.43
N LEU A 129 16.57 -2.08 -3.24
CA LEU A 129 17.24 -3.26 -3.81
C LEU A 129 17.95 -4.11 -2.75
N GLY A 130 18.55 -3.47 -1.74
CA GLY A 130 19.14 -4.14 -0.58
C GLY A 130 18.09 -4.93 0.18
N PHE A 131 16.96 -4.31 0.51
CA PHE A 131 15.83 -4.96 1.17
C PHE A 131 15.25 -6.11 0.33
N HIS A 132 15.10 -5.92 -0.98
CA HIS A 132 14.59 -6.98 -1.86
C HIS A 132 15.46 -8.25 -1.81
N LYS A 133 16.78 -8.12 -1.56
CA LYS A 133 17.68 -9.28 -1.40
C LYS A 133 17.46 -10.04 -0.10
N GLU A 134 16.95 -9.39 0.95
CA GLU A 134 16.59 -10.04 2.21
C GLU A 134 15.35 -10.96 2.05
N TYR A 135 14.60 -10.79 0.96
CA TYR A 135 13.46 -11.64 0.59
C TYR A 135 12.41 -11.76 1.71
N LEU A 136 12.18 -10.65 2.41
CA LEU A 136 11.28 -10.59 3.54
C LEU A 136 9.82 -10.46 3.07
N PRO A 137 8.92 -11.35 3.50
CA PRO A 137 7.52 -11.24 3.13
C PRO A 137 6.88 -9.99 3.73
N CYS A 138 5.87 -9.45 3.07
CA CYS A 138 5.00 -8.44 3.63
C CYS A 138 4.41 -8.94 4.97
N PRO A 139 4.34 -8.08 6.02
CA PRO A 139 3.75 -8.48 7.31
C PRO A 139 2.34 -9.06 7.19
N LEU A 140 1.59 -8.62 6.16
CA LEU A 140 0.21 -9.01 5.87
C LEU A 140 0.08 -10.28 5.02
N LEU A 141 1.20 -10.89 4.61
CA LEU A 141 1.22 -12.15 3.88
C LEU A 141 1.10 -13.34 4.86
N THR A 142 0.12 -14.20 4.63
CA THR A 142 -0.07 -15.44 5.39
C THR A 142 0.93 -16.52 4.98
N PRO A 143 1.14 -17.56 5.79
CA PRO A 143 1.89 -18.76 5.39
C PRO A 143 1.33 -19.43 4.12
N GLU A 144 0.01 -19.35 3.92
CA GLU A 144 -0.69 -19.84 2.73
C GLU A 144 -0.53 -18.92 1.50
N ARG A 145 0.29 -17.87 1.62
CA ARG A 145 0.62 -16.90 0.56
C ARG A 145 -0.58 -16.11 0.05
N THR A 146 -1.47 -15.79 0.97
CA THR A 146 -2.61 -14.91 0.72
C THR A 146 -2.42 -13.61 1.50
N CYS A 147 -2.78 -12.49 0.89
CA CYS A 147 -2.78 -11.21 1.59
C CYS A 147 -4.02 -11.14 2.50
N LEU A 148 -3.82 -10.94 3.80
CA LEU A 148 -4.90 -10.84 4.79
C LEU A 148 -5.89 -9.73 4.44
N VAL A 149 -5.38 -8.61 3.91
CA VAL A 149 -6.16 -7.41 3.63
C VAL A 149 -6.32 -7.18 2.13
N TYR A 150 -6.42 -8.25 1.33
CA TYR A 150 -6.47 -8.13 -0.13
C TYR A 150 -7.55 -7.13 -0.62
N GLU A 151 -8.71 -7.09 0.03
CA GLU A 151 -9.80 -6.17 -0.32
C GLU A 151 -9.51 -4.70 0.06
N TRP A 152 -8.64 -4.46 1.04
CA TRP A 152 -8.22 -3.13 1.50
C TRP A 152 -6.75 -2.83 1.19
N ARG A 153 -6.15 -3.57 0.26
CA ARG A 153 -4.74 -3.35 -0.13
C ARG A 153 -4.58 -1.90 -0.62
N PRO A 154 -3.51 -1.20 -0.19
CA PRO A 154 -3.36 0.22 -0.46
C PRO A 154 -3.20 0.49 -1.96
N ILE A 155 -3.47 1.72 -2.39
CA ILE A 155 -3.40 2.17 -3.78
C ILE A 155 -2.04 1.81 -4.38
N THR A 156 -0.93 2.07 -3.68
CA THR A 156 0.42 1.62 -4.10
C THR A 156 0.43 0.14 -4.47
N CYS A 157 -0.05 -0.75 -3.59
CA CYS A 157 -0.11 -2.19 -3.86
C CYS A 157 -1.04 -2.57 -5.02
N ARG A 158 -2.04 -1.74 -5.34
CA ARG A 158 -2.93 -1.93 -6.49
C ARG A 158 -2.29 -1.47 -7.79
N SER A 159 -1.47 -0.44 -7.73
CA SER A 159 -0.76 0.12 -8.88
C SER A 159 0.33 -0.82 -9.39
N TYR A 160 0.96 -1.63 -8.52
CA TYR A 160 1.91 -2.66 -8.92
C TYR A 160 1.21 -3.94 -9.40
N LEU A 161 1.25 -4.18 -10.71
CA LEU A 161 0.61 -5.32 -11.36
C LEU A 161 1.65 -6.33 -11.84
N SER A 162 1.64 -7.53 -11.27
CA SER A 162 2.49 -8.63 -11.71
C SER A 162 2.08 -9.14 -13.09
N ARG A 163 3.07 -9.36 -13.97
CA ARG A 163 2.92 -9.96 -15.31
C ARG A 163 3.36 -11.41 -15.36
N SER A 164 4.10 -11.87 -14.35
CA SER A 164 4.56 -13.25 -14.24
C SER A 164 3.64 -14.05 -13.32
N ALA A 165 3.35 -15.30 -13.71
CA ALA A 165 2.66 -16.22 -12.83
C ALA A 165 3.43 -16.33 -11.49
N SER A 166 2.71 -16.33 -10.36
CA SER A 166 3.33 -16.49 -9.05
C SER A 166 3.96 -17.89 -8.94
N SER A 167 5.23 -18.02 -9.32
CA SER A 167 6.00 -19.24 -9.18
C SER A 167 7.06 -19.07 -8.09
N TYR A 168 7.23 -20.12 -7.29
CA TYR A 168 8.18 -20.18 -6.18
C TYR A 168 9.61 -20.53 -6.64
N THR A 169 9.93 -20.40 -7.93
CA THR A 169 11.24 -20.82 -8.44
C THR A 169 12.33 -19.84 -7.99
N SER A 170 12.84 -20.14 -6.80
CA SER A 170 14.14 -19.81 -6.21
C SER A 170 14.82 -18.56 -6.77
N HIS A 171 14.87 -17.53 -5.94
CA HIS A 171 15.82 -16.40 -6.02
C HIS A 171 15.91 -15.69 -7.38
N ALA A 172 15.41 -14.45 -7.42
CA ALA A 172 15.80 -13.44 -8.41
C ALA A 172 15.22 -13.52 -9.84
N THR A 173 14.06 -14.15 -10.07
CA THR A 173 13.21 -13.62 -11.14
C THR A 173 12.42 -12.48 -10.54
N ALA A 174 12.90 -11.25 -10.79
CA ALA A 174 12.18 -10.03 -10.48
C ALA A 174 10.72 -10.25 -10.85
N CYS A 175 9.80 -9.99 -9.92
CA CYS A 175 8.40 -9.85 -10.27
C CYS A 175 8.35 -8.88 -11.43
N GLU A 176 8.01 -9.35 -12.63
CA GLU A 176 7.89 -8.46 -13.79
C GLU A 176 6.62 -7.66 -13.52
N ALA A 177 6.77 -6.56 -12.79
CA ALA A 177 5.68 -5.72 -12.35
C ALA A 177 5.58 -4.52 -13.29
N THR A 178 4.37 -4.22 -13.74
CA THR A 178 4.06 -2.94 -14.35
C THR A 178 3.40 -2.06 -13.32
N LEU A 179 3.91 -0.84 -13.18
CA LEU A 179 3.25 0.20 -12.41
C LEU A 179 2.19 0.88 -13.30
N VAL A 180 0.93 0.80 -12.89
CA VAL A 180 -0.17 1.55 -13.51
C VAL A 180 -0.86 2.33 -12.39
N PRO A 181 -0.47 3.59 -12.16
CA PRO A 181 -1.02 4.41 -11.08
C PRO A 181 -2.44 4.89 -11.42
N PRO A 182 -3.21 5.37 -10.41
CA PRO A 182 -4.45 6.10 -10.66
C PRO A 182 -4.22 7.30 -11.58
N PRO A 183 -5.23 7.75 -12.33
CA PRO A 183 -5.13 9.00 -13.08
C PRO A 183 -4.82 10.21 -12.17
N ASP A 184 -3.95 11.11 -12.62
CA ASP A 184 -3.46 12.29 -11.87
C ASP A 184 -4.58 13.16 -11.28
N LEU A 185 -5.77 13.15 -11.89
CA LEU A 185 -6.95 13.86 -11.39
C LEU A 185 -7.38 13.44 -9.96
N PHE A 186 -6.94 12.29 -9.45
CA PHE A 186 -7.19 11.85 -8.08
C PHE A 186 -6.19 12.42 -7.06
N GLU A 187 -4.98 12.81 -7.49
CA GLU A 187 -3.84 13.19 -6.64
C GLU A 187 -4.26 14.22 -5.58
N SER A 188 -4.79 15.36 -6.02
CA SER A 188 -5.28 16.41 -5.12
C SER A 188 -6.30 15.95 -4.06
N SER A 189 -7.16 14.98 -4.40
CA SER A 189 -8.18 14.50 -3.46
C SER A 189 -7.60 13.47 -2.48
N PHE A 190 -6.66 12.65 -2.92
CA PHE A 190 -5.94 11.73 -2.06
C PHE A 190 -5.00 12.45 -1.11
N ASP A 191 -4.30 13.48 -1.56
CA ASP A 191 -3.39 14.27 -0.74
C ASP A 191 -4.15 15.03 0.36
N LEU A 192 -5.27 15.66 0.01
CA LEU A 192 -6.12 16.32 1.02
C LEU A 192 -6.64 15.32 2.08
N LEU A 193 -7.03 14.11 1.67
CA LEU A 193 -7.41 13.07 2.63
C LEU A 193 -6.20 12.57 3.43
N HIS A 194 -5.04 12.42 2.80
CA HIS A 194 -3.81 12.05 3.48
C HIS A 194 -3.49 13.02 4.61
N GLU A 195 -3.54 14.32 4.34
CA GLU A 195 -3.30 15.39 5.31
C GLU A 195 -4.33 15.40 6.44
N GLN A 196 -5.61 15.15 6.15
CA GLN A 196 -6.65 15.06 7.18
C GLN A 196 -6.39 13.93 8.19
N TYR A 197 -5.74 12.86 7.74
CA TYR A 197 -5.44 11.67 8.52
C TYR A 197 -3.96 11.54 8.88
N ASP A 198 -3.17 12.61 8.68
CA ASP A 198 -1.71 12.58 8.71
C ASP A 198 -1.17 11.79 9.91
N THR A 199 -0.33 10.81 9.58
CA THR A 199 0.34 9.95 10.55
C THR A 199 1.78 10.41 10.77
N GLU A 200 1.96 11.71 11.01
CA GLU A 200 3.26 12.36 11.26
C GLU A 200 4.25 12.16 10.08
N GLY A 201 3.73 12.18 8.85
CA GLY A 201 4.52 11.99 7.63
C GLY A 201 5.01 10.56 7.38
N ILE A 202 4.52 9.56 8.13
CA ILE A 202 4.85 8.14 7.88
C ILE A 202 4.03 7.62 6.70
N THR A 203 4.70 7.22 5.61
CA THR A 203 4.09 6.67 4.39
C THR A 203 4.44 5.21 4.12
N GLY A 204 5.50 4.69 4.74
CA GLY A 204 5.88 3.28 4.63
C GLY A 204 4.88 2.36 5.32
N LEU A 205 4.35 1.35 4.62
CA LEU A 205 3.31 0.45 5.15
C LEU A 205 3.71 -0.20 6.48
N ARG A 206 4.98 -0.62 6.59
CA ARG A 206 5.51 -1.31 7.77
C ARG A 206 5.61 -0.38 8.97
N ALA A 207 6.29 0.76 8.82
CA ALA A 207 6.35 1.81 9.83
C ALA A 207 4.96 2.28 10.27
N LEU A 208 4.06 2.50 9.30
CA LEU A 208 2.69 2.94 9.55
C LEU A 208 1.94 1.90 10.40
N LEU A 209 1.95 0.63 10.00
CA LEU A 209 1.30 -0.43 10.76
C LEU A 209 1.95 -0.68 12.13
N ALA A 210 3.28 -0.63 12.24
CA ALA A 210 3.97 -0.74 13.53
C ALA A 210 3.45 0.33 14.50
N ARG A 211 3.30 1.57 14.02
CA ARG A 211 2.74 2.65 14.82
C ARG A 211 1.27 2.44 15.15
N LEU A 212 0.46 2.11 14.14
CA LEU A 212 -0.99 2.06 14.29
C LEU A 212 -1.46 0.89 15.17
N LEU A 213 -0.73 -0.22 15.16
CA LEU A 213 -1.02 -1.46 15.90
C LEU A 213 -0.26 -1.56 17.23
N SER A 214 0.54 -0.56 17.61
CA SER A 214 1.36 -0.61 18.83
C SER A 214 0.50 -0.84 20.09
N PRO A 215 0.86 -1.78 20.98
CA PRO A 215 0.14 -2.03 22.23
C PRO A 215 0.15 -0.85 23.19
N THR A 216 1.16 0.03 23.10
CA THR A 216 1.32 1.19 23.98
C THR A 216 0.52 2.40 23.52
N ARG A 217 -0.26 2.26 22.46
CA ARG A 217 -1.09 3.33 21.92
C ARG A 217 -2.26 3.60 22.87
N SER A 218 -2.14 4.67 23.66
CA SER A 218 -3.30 5.26 24.34
C SER A 218 -4.38 5.57 23.28
N PRO A 219 -5.68 5.38 23.58
CA PRO A 219 -6.78 5.56 22.62
C PRO A 219 -7.02 7.02 22.15
N GLY A 220 -6.03 7.90 22.27
CA GLY A 220 -6.11 9.33 22.02
C GLY A 220 -5.67 9.78 20.63
N ILE A 221 -6.16 9.15 19.55
CA ILE A 221 -6.44 9.95 18.34
C ILE A 221 -7.81 10.60 18.57
N SER A 222 -7.77 11.77 19.18
CA SER A 222 -8.89 12.60 19.61
C SER A 222 -9.64 13.24 18.43
N GLY A 223 -10.03 12.46 17.43
CA GLY A 223 -10.75 12.95 16.25
C GLY A 223 -11.47 11.87 15.43
N LEU A 224 -11.05 10.61 15.53
CA LEU A 224 -11.71 9.49 14.87
C LEU A 224 -12.64 8.79 15.87
N SER A 225 -13.88 9.31 15.96
CA SER A 225 -14.96 8.56 16.60
C SER A 225 -15.22 7.30 15.76
N LEU A 226 -14.71 6.15 16.21
CA LEU A 226 -15.18 4.83 15.79
C LEU A 226 -16.58 4.60 16.37
N ARG A 227 -17.59 5.32 15.86
CA ARG A 227 -19.00 5.10 16.15
C ARG A 227 -19.74 4.78 14.87
#